data_AF-A0A0W0ZXU9-F1
#
_entry.id   AF-A0A0W0ZXU9-F1
#
_cell.length_a   1.000
_cell.length_b   1.000
_cell.length_c   1.000
_cell.angle_alpha   90.00
_cell.angle_beta   90.00
_cell.angle_gamma   90.00
#
_symmetry.space_group_name_H-M   'P 1'
#
loop_
_entity.id
_entity.type
_entity.pdbx_description
1 polymer ?
#
loop_
_entity_poly.entity_id
_entity_poly.type
_entity_poly.pdbx_seq_one_letter_code
_entity_poly.pdbx_strand_id
1 'polypeptide(L)'
;MYQKLQQQGRIGRQGQSYTLFSGEEKKPVQNNVIQITVKNKKLNIDKGHFEGSLEAAEEAIRSFADKNDITYESHGHGYGTLSINGIKHGITPYGIDVPMMLEFCSIDASTLTQQLVI
;
A
#
# COMPACT_ATOMS: atom_id res chain seq x y z
N MET A 1 -40.06 14.09 -47.38
CA MET A 1 -40.61 13.13 -46.39
C MET A 1 -39.45 12.41 -45.72
N TYR A 2 -39.37 12.43 -44.39
CA TYR A 2 -38.38 11.69 -43.62
C TYR A 2 -38.68 10.19 -43.62
N GLN A 3 -37.68 9.34 -43.85
CA GLN A 3 -37.67 7.96 -43.34
C GLN A 3 -36.24 7.42 -43.12
N LYS A 4 -35.99 7.04 -41.85
CA LYS A 4 -35.35 5.77 -41.38
C LYS A 4 -33.87 5.53 -41.75
N LEU A 5 -33.04 4.77 -41.04
CA LEU A 5 -32.96 4.10 -39.73
C LEU A 5 -31.51 3.55 -39.70
N GLN A 6 -30.86 3.59 -38.53
CA GLN A 6 -29.94 2.58 -38.00
C GLN A 6 -28.55 2.26 -38.63
N GLN A 7 -27.59 2.22 -37.71
CA GLN A 7 -26.56 1.18 -37.47
C GLN A 7 -25.19 1.20 -38.20
N GLN A 8 -24.16 1.28 -37.34
CA GLN A 8 -22.87 0.55 -37.31
C GLN A 8 -21.84 0.73 -38.44
N GLY A 9 -20.59 1.02 -38.02
CA GLY A 9 -19.40 0.78 -38.85
C GLY A 9 -18.21 1.68 -38.49
N ARG A 10 -17.34 1.21 -37.59
CA ARG A 10 -16.01 1.80 -37.31
C ARG A 10 -15.14 1.81 -38.56
N ILE A 11 -14.55 2.95 -38.94
CA ILE A 11 -13.16 3.02 -39.44
C ILE A 11 -12.55 4.39 -39.07
N GLY A 12 -11.86 4.44 -37.94
CA GLY A 12 -11.10 5.62 -37.49
C GLY A 12 -9.63 5.49 -37.87
N ARG A 13 -9.25 6.21 -38.94
CA ARG A 13 -7.95 6.82 -39.27
C ARG A 13 -6.65 6.11 -38.85
N GLN A 14 -5.92 5.66 -39.87
CA GLN A 14 -4.45 5.63 -39.89
C GLN A 14 -3.89 7.02 -39.56
N GLY A 15 -2.96 7.08 -38.61
CA GLY A 15 -2.26 8.30 -38.22
C GLY A 15 -0.97 7.97 -37.49
N GLN A 16 0.11 7.95 -38.27
CA GLN A 16 1.48 8.32 -37.89
C GLN A 16 2.15 7.55 -36.73
N SER A 17 2.98 6.60 -37.13
CA SER A 17 4.01 5.97 -36.32
C SER A 17 5.27 6.85 -36.34
N TYR A 18 5.61 7.50 -35.23
CA TYR A 18 6.99 7.85 -34.82
C TYR A 18 7.01 8.09 -33.31
N THR A 19 7.72 7.24 -32.57
CA THR A 19 8.90 7.62 -31.75
C THR A 19 9.43 6.39 -31.03
N LEU A 20 10.58 5.93 -31.51
CA LEU A 20 11.78 5.64 -30.71
C LEU A 20 11.59 5.71 -29.18
N PHE A 21 11.16 4.62 -28.54
CA PHE A 21 11.35 4.44 -27.11
C PHE A 21 12.64 3.68 -26.91
N SER A 22 13.69 4.45 -26.60
CA SER A 22 14.87 4.03 -25.86
C SER A 22 14.46 3.02 -24.80
N GLY A 23 15.24 1.94 -24.65
CA GLY A 23 15.09 1.02 -23.53
C GLY A 23 15.33 1.76 -22.21
N GLU A 24 14.28 2.37 -21.68
CA GLU A 24 14.23 2.70 -20.26
C GLU A 24 14.03 1.37 -19.55
N GLU A 25 15.12 0.87 -18.97
CA GLU A 25 15.04 -0.08 -17.86
C GLU A 25 13.93 0.43 -16.93
N LYS A 26 12.82 -0.30 -16.88
CA LYS A 26 11.79 -0.06 -15.88
C LYS A 26 12.48 -0.22 -14.52
N LYS A 27 12.88 0.89 -13.91
CA LYS A 27 13.25 0.92 -12.50
C LYS A 27 12.17 0.13 -11.76
N PRO A 28 12.52 -0.84 -10.92
CA PRO A 28 11.53 -1.61 -10.20
C PRO A 28 10.59 -0.62 -9.51
N VAL A 29 9.29 -0.75 -9.74
CA VAL A 29 8.28 0.03 -9.00
C VAL A 29 8.49 -0.35 -7.55
N GLN A 30 9.15 0.52 -6.79
CA GLN A 30 9.29 0.31 -5.36
C GLN A 30 7.88 0.33 -4.81
N ASN A 31 7.40 -0.81 -4.33
CA ASN A 31 6.11 -0.91 -3.67
C ASN A 31 6.20 -0.05 -2.42
N ASN A 32 5.57 1.13 -2.44
CA ASN A 32 5.51 2.05 -1.31
C ASN A 32 4.46 1.60 -0.27
N VAL A 33 4.02 0.35 -0.32
CA VAL A 33 2.97 -0.20 0.54
C VAL A 33 3.42 -1.58 0.97
N ILE A 34 3.40 -1.83 2.27
CA ILE A 34 3.54 -3.16 2.85
C ILE A 34 2.14 -3.70 3.18
N GLN A 35 1.96 -5.01 3.08
CA GLN A 35 0.68 -5.65 3.37
C GLN A 35 0.85 -6.66 4.50
N ILE A 36 0.13 -6.46 5.59
CA ILE A 36 0.12 -7.41 6.70
C ILE A 36 -1.25 -8.06 6.83
N THR A 37 -1.27 -9.33 7.25
CA THR A 37 -2.52 -10.03 7.56
C THR A 37 -2.76 -9.99 9.06
N VAL A 38 -3.88 -9.41 9.45
CA VAL A 38 -4.32 -9.29 10.84
C VAL A 38 -5.61 -10.09 11.00
N LYS A 39 -5.50 -11.27 11.62
CA LYS A 39 -6.56 -12.28 11.77
C LYS A 39 -7.36 -12.54 10.49
N ASN A 40 -8.42 -11.78 10.28
CA ASN A 40 -9.40 -11.93 9.20
C ASN A 40 -9.31 -10.85 8.12
N LYS A 41 -8.36 -9.92 8.20
CA LYS A 41 -8.22 -8.81 7.26
C LYS A 41 -6.79 -8.60 6.82
N LYS A 42 -6.63 -8.10 5.59
CA LYS A 42 -5.37 -7.54 5.12
C LYS A 42 -5.37 -6.04 5.41
N LEU A 43 -4.29 -5.55 6.02
CA LEU A 43 -4.03 -4.13 6.19
C LEU A 43 -2.96 -3.72 5.20
N ASN A 44 -3.24 -2.65 4.48
CA ASN A 44 -2.26 -1.96 3.66
C ASN A 44 -1.66 -0.86 4.53
N ILE A 45 -0.33 -0.81 4.59
CA ILE A 45 0.40 0.18 5.35
C ILE A 45 1.29 0.93 4.37
N ASP A 46 1.08 2.23 4.26
CA ASP A 46 1.84 3.09 3.36
C ASP A 46 3.25 3.34 3.92
N LYS A 47 4.25 3.49 3.05
CA LYS A 47 5.62 3.85 3.45
C LYS A 47 5.64 5.13 4.29
N GLY A 48 4.78 6.10 3.95
CA GLY A 48 4.80 7.43 4.54
C GLY A 48 6.17 8.09 4.36
N HIS A 49 6.74 8.54 5.47
CA HIS A 49 8.06 9.18 5.52
C HIS A 49 9.18 8.21 5.97
N PHE A 50 8.94 6.90 5.98
CA PHE A 50 9.94 5.93 6.42
C PHE A 50 11.13 5.84 5.43
N GLU A 51 12.34 6.06 5.93
CA GLU A 51 13.57 6.05 5.12
C GLU A 51 14.32 4.71 5.13
N GLY A 52 13.89 3.76 5.97
CA GLY A 52 14.52 2.44 6.11
C GLY A 52 14.08 1.40 5.07
N SER A 53 14.52 0.15 5.27
CA SER A 53 14.12 -0.98 4.43
C SER A 53 12.66 -1.37 4.67
N LEU A 54 11.81 -1.23 3.64
CA LEU A 54 10.41 -1.64 3.70
C LEU A 54 10.25 -3.14 3.95
N GLU A 55 11.16 -3.94 3.40
CA GLU A 55 11.17 -5.40 3.61
C GLU A 55 11.44 -5.74 5.08
N ALA A 56 12.41 -5.05 5.70
CA ALA A 56 12.70 -5.24 7.12
C ALA A 56 11.52 -4.77 8.02
N ALA A 57 10.86 -3.68 7.64
CA ALA A 57 9.66 -3.21 8.35
C ALA A 57 8.50 -4.20 8.21
N GLU A 58 8.26 -4.74 7.02
CA GLU A 58 7.24 -5.77 6.80
C GLU A 58 7.51 -7.00 7.64
N GLU A 59 8.75 -7.51 7.63
CA GLU A 59 9.13 -8.68 8.42
C GLU A 59 8.98 -8.43 9.93
N ALA A 60 9.43 -7.27 10.43
CA ALA A 60 9.32 -6.91 11.83
C ALA A 60 7.86 -6.80 12.29
N ILE A 61 7.02 -6.09 11.53
CA ILE A 61 5.60 -5.93 11.84
C ILE A 61 4.88 -7.27 11.75
N ARG A 62 5.21 -8.12 10.76
CA ARG A 62 4.64 -9.46 10.61
C ARG A 62 5.04 -10.37 11.77
N SER A 63 6.31 -10.40 12.14
CA SER A 63 6.81 -11.19 13.28
C SER A 63 6.15 -10.75 14.59
N PHE A 64 5.90 -9.45 14.74
CA PHE A 64 5.13 -8.92 15.86
C PHE A 64 3.66 -9.36 15.79
N ALA A 65 3.01 -9.26 14.64
CA ALA A 65 1.61 -9.67 14.45
C ALA A 65 1.39 -11.17 14.71
N ASP A 66 2.35 -12.03 14.37
CA ASP A 66 2.26 -13.47 14.61
C ASP A 66 2.34 -13.86 16.10
N LYS A 67 2.93 -12.99 16.94
CA LYS A 67 3.13 -13.23 18.38
C LYS A 67 2.11 -12.51 19.27
N ASN A 68 1.39 -11.53 18.71
CA ASN A 68 0.56 -10.60 19.47
C ASN A 68 -0.89 -10.62 18.98
N ASP A 69 -1.81 -10.22 19.85
CA ASP A 69 -3.21 -10.13 19.46
C ASP A 69 -3.47 -8.81 18.73
N ILE A 70 -3.52 -8.86 17.40
CA ILE A 70 -3.86 -7.69 16.58
C ILE A 70 -5.25 -7.89 15.97
N THR A 71 -6.09 -6.86 16.05
CA THR A 71 -7.40 -6.84 15.39
C THR A 71 -7.68 -5.49 14.74
N TYR A 72 -8.46 -5.49 13.66
CA TYR A 72 -8.89 -4.26 12.99
C TYR A 72 -10.39 -4.22 12.75
N GLU A 73 -11.05 -3.24 13.37
CA GLU A 73 -12.45 -2.92 13.17
C GLU A 73 -12.58 -1.70 12.26
N SER A 74 -13.42 -1.80 11.22
CA SER A 74 -13.66 -0.69 10.30
C SER A 74 -14.97 -0.01 10.69
N HIS A 75 -14.95 1.32 10.82
CA HIS A 75 -16.13 2.13 11.11
C HIS A 75 -16.71 2.78 9.85
N GLY A 76 -16.14 2.49 8.68
CA GLY A 76 -16.54 3.08 7.39
C GLY A 76 -15.82 4.40 7.10
N HIS A 77 -15.90 4.85 5.83
CA HIS A 77 -15.29 6.11 5.36
C HIS A 77 -13.77 6.24 5.64
N GLY A 78 -13.06 5.12 5.70
CA GLY A 78 -11.62 5.08 6.01
C GLY A 78 -11.29 5.13 7.51
N TYR A 79 -12.27 5.30 8.38
CA TYR A 79 -12.07 5.23 9.82
C TYR A 79 -12.05 3.79 10.31
N GLY A 80 -11.26 3.55 11.37
CA GLY A 80 -11.20 2.25 12.01
C GLY A 80 -10.60 2.31 13.40
N THR A 81 -10.55 1.15 14.04
CA THR A 81 -9.84 0.95 15.30
C THR A 81 -8.93 -0.26 15.14
N LEU A 82 -7.63 -0.02 15.29
CA LEU A 82 -6.64 -1.07 15.41
C LEU A 82 -6.47 -1.38 16.89
N SER A 83 -6.63 -2.64 17.29
CA SER A 83 -6.32 -3.08 18.64
C SER A 83 -5.07 -3.94 18.62
N ILE A 84 -4.08 -3.60 19.44
CA ILE A 84 -2.84 -4.38 19.63
C ILE A 84 -2.75 -4.74 21.11
N ASN A 85 -2.78 -6.04 21.43
CA ASN A 85 -2.73 -6.54 22.81
C ASN A 85 -3.75 -5.86 23.74
N GLY A 86 -4.94 -5.56 23.22
CA GLY A 86 -6.01 -4.86 23.94
C GLY A 86 -5.90 -3.33 24.00
N ILE A 87 -4.79 -2.74 23.55
CA ILE A 87 -4.64 -1.28 23.41
C ILE A 87 -5.27 -0.85 22.08
N LYS A 88 -6.13 0.16 22.11
CA LYS A 88 -6.88 0.65 20.95
C LYS A 88 -6.26 1.91 20.37
N HIS A 89 -6.02 1.90 19.07
CA HIS A 89 -5.52 3.01 18.28
C HIS A 89 -6.58 3.41 17.26
N GLY A 90 -6.94 4.70 17.24
CA GLY A 90 -7.87 5.26 16.27
C GLY A 90 -7.20 5.44 14.92
N ILE A 91 -7.82 4.91 13.86
CA ILE A 91 -7.32 5.03 12.49
C ILE A 91 -8.15 6.09 11.75
N THR A 92 -7.44 6.99 11.08
CA THR A 92 -8.05 8.06 10.28
C THR A 92 -8.21 7.63 8.82
N PRO A 93 -8.98 8.37 8.00
CA PRO A 93 -9.15 8.06 6.58
C PRO A 93 -7.86 8.12 5.76
N TYR A 94 -6.80 8.72 6.31
CA TYR A 94 -5.47 8.76 5.70
C TYR A 94 -4.73 7.42 5.81
N GLY A 95 -5.30 6.43 6.51
CA GLY A 95 -4.74 5.10 6.65
C GLY A 95 -3.70 4.99 7.77
N ILE A 96 -2.84 3.99 7.63
CA ILE A 96 -1.73 3.70 8.56
C ILE A 96 -0.46 3.74 7.73
N ASP A 97 0.55 4.47 8.20
CA ASP A 97 1.88 4.44 7.61
C ASP A 97 2.85 3.57 8.42
N VAL A 98 4.00 3.23 7.82
CA VAL A 98 5.01 2.37 8.42
C VAL A 98 5.49 2.94 9.77
N PRO A 99 5.86 4.23 9.89
CA PRO A 99 6.27 4.80 11.18
C PRO A 99 5.20 4.68 12.26
N MET A 100 3.93 4.97 11.92
CA MET A 100 2.81 4.84 12.85
C MET A 100 2.59 3.39 13.28
N MET A 101 2.67 2.42 12.35
CA MET A 101 2.52 1.00 12.70
C MET A 101 3.68 0.52 13.59
N LEU A 102 4.91 0.93 13.31
CA LEU A 102 6.07 0.61 14.14
C LEU A 102 5.91 1.16 15.56
N GLU A 103 5.41 2.39 15.70
CA GLU A 103 5.08 3.00 16.99
C GLU A 103 4.01 2.19 17.74
N PHE A 104 2.91 1.80 17.06
CA PHE A 104 1.87 0.97 17.66
C PHE A 104 2.40 -0.40 18.13
N CYS A 105 3.34 -0.98 17.38
CA CYS A 105 4.02 -2.23 17.74
C CYS A 105 5.16 -2.04 18.76
N SER A 106 5.48 -0.81 19.17
CA SER A 106 6.66 -0.49 19.98
C SER A 106 7.97 -1.03 19.39
N ILE A 107 8.10 -1.00 18.06
CA ILE A 107 9.31 -1.39 17.32
C ILE A 107 10.11 -0.12 17.03
N ASP A 108 11.36 -0.08 17.47
CA ASP A 108 12.25 1.04 17.20
C ASP A 108 12.67 1.05 15.72
N ALA A 109 12.21 2.05 14.98
CA ALA A 109 12.50 2.22 13.56
C ALA A 109 14.01 2.33 13.25
N SER A 110 14.82 2.79 14.21
CA SER A 110 16.28 2.90 14.03
C SER A 110 16.94 1.54 13.80
N THR A 111 16.40 0.48 14.40
CA THR A 111 16.89 -0.90 14.22
C THR A 111 16.73 -1.41 12.79
N LEU A 112 15.80 -0.83 12.03
CA LEU A 112 15.49 -1.20 10.64
C LEU A 112 16.27 -0.35 9.62
N THR A 113 16.82 0.79 10.04
CA THR A 113 17.67 1.66 9.21
C THR A 113 19.14 1.23 9.19
N GLN A 114 19.61 0.50 10.20
CA GLN A 114 21.01 0.10 10.34
C GLN A 114 21.47 -0.99 9.37
N GLN A 115 20.57 -1.62 8.60
CA GLN A 115 20.92 -2.63 7.60
C GLN A 115 21.48 -2.06 6.28
N LEU A 116 21.57 -0.73 6.14
CA LEU A 116 22.11 -0.06 4.94
C LEU A 116 23.61 0.28 5.03
N VAL A 117 24.30 -0.10 6.11
CA VAL A 117 25.74 0.17 6.29
C VAL A 117 26.52 -1.14 6.32
N ILE A 118 26.87 -1.68 5.14
CA ILE A 118 28.00 -2.60 4.95
C ILE A 118 28.75 -2.18 3.70
#